data_AF-A0A357ZW98-F1
#
_entry.id   AF-A0A357ZW98-F1
#
_cell.length_a   1.000
_cell.length_b   1.000
_cell.length_c   1.000
_cell.angle_alpha   90.00
_cell.angle_beta   90.00
_cell.angle_gamma   90.00
#
_symmetry.space_group_name_H-M   'P 1'
#
loop_
_entity.id
_entity.type
_entity.pdbx_description
1 polymer ?
#
loop_
_entity_poly.entity_id
_entity_poly.type
_entity_poly.pdbx_seq_one_letter_code
_entity_poly.pdbx_strand_id
1 'polypeptide(L)'
;MPTKKKASALDRAAEIGVSIPTLNSWKRCGVNINSDKEVKLRIGRMRNIPPTLKPEFMPKLAAKIEAPGEDPTQIDIEAIIRQLSNVTDKHQAQTVKIQIDGLLNAYKLREAAGKYVAKAMVDEALIRIAAAVKAAILRMEADLPPQLEGCDPPAMQRIIRGKVDEIMGMLSESTAKIWENDATD
;
A
#
# COMPACT_ATOMS: atom_id res chain seq x y z
N MET A 1 -14.78 18.21 -49.04
CA MET A 1 -14.07 18.18 -47.75
C MET A 1 -12.60 18.50 -48.01
N PRO A 2 -12.01 19.53 -47.39
CA PRO A 2 -10.66 19.96 -47.70
C PRO A 2 -9.64 18.93 -47.19
N THR A 3 -8.86 18.39 -48.13
CA THR A 3 -7.76 17.46 -47.89
C THR A 3 -6.62 18.18 -47.16
N LYS A 4 -6.47 17.95 -45.86
CA LYS A 4 -5.34 18.49 -45.07
C LYS A 4 -4.03 18.05 -45.72
N LYS A 5 -3.19 19.03 -46.11
CA LYS A 5 -1.81 18.82 -46.60
C LYS A 5 -1.09 17.82 -45.69
N LYS A 6 -0.40 16.83 -46.27
CA LYS A 6 0.48 15.92 -45.51
C LYS A 6 1.51 16.78 -44.77
N ALA A 7 1.37 16.90 -43.45
CA ALA A 7 2.30 17.61 -42.59
C ALA A 7 3.71 17.03 -42.80
N SER A 8 4.74 17.89 -42.83
CA SER A 8 6.11 17.40 -43.01
C SER A 8 6.50 16.52 -41.82
N ALA A 9 7.46 15.61 -41.99
CA ALA A 9 7.91 14.75 -40.90
C ALA A 9 8.42 15.54 -39.68
N LEU A 10 8.84 16.79 -39.91
CA LEU A 10 9.29 17.74 -38.89
C LEU A 10 8.11 18.29 -38.09
N ASP A 11 7.04 18.71 -38.77
CA ASP A 11 5.80 19.19 -38.14
C ASP A 11 5.17 18.08 -37.30
N ARG A 12 5.19 16.86 -37.84
CA ARG A 12 4.59 15.70 -37.16
C ARG A 12 5.37 15.24 -35.93
N ALA A 13 6.71 15.34 -35.99
CA ALA A 13 7.58 15.10 -34.84
C ALA A 13 7.31 16.14 -33.73
N ALA A 14 7.16 17.40 -34.11
CA ALA A 14 6.84 18.50 -33.20
C ALA A 14 5.41 18.40 -32.62
N GLU A 15 4.44 17.90 -33.39
CA GLU A 15 3.07 17.65 -32.90
C GLU A 15 3.04 16.60 -31.80
N ILE A 16 3.74 15.47 -31.97
CA ILE A 16 3.74 14.35 -31.03
C ILE A 16 4.68 14.61 -29.83
N GLY A 17 5.72 15.44 -30.02
CA GLY A 17 6.75 15.68 -29.02
C GLY A 17 7.87 14.62 -29.04
N VAL A 18 8.25 14.14 -30.22
CA VAL A 18 9.34 13.16 -30.39
C VAL A 18 10.38 13.64 -31.39
N SER A 19 11.59 13.10 -31.31
CA SER A 19 12.65 13.40 -32.28
C SER A 19 12.34 12.79 -33.66
N ILE A 20 12.81 13.43 -34.73
CA ILE A 20 12.69 12.92 -36.11
C ILE A 20 13.29 11.50 -36.25
N PRO A 21 14.46 11.17 -35.65
CA PRO A 21 14.97 9.80 -35.64
C PRO A 21 14.01 8.79 -35.01
N THR A 22 13.37 9.15 -33.89
CA THR A 22 12.37 8.30 -33.21
C THR A 22 11.17 8.04 -34.11
N LEU A 23 10.67 9.08 -34.78
CA LEU A 23 9.55 9.00 -35.71
C LEU A 23 9.89 8.14 -36.95
N ASN A 24 11.09 8.31 -37.51
CA ASN A 24 11.58 7.47 -38.61
C ASN A 24 11.77 6.01 -38.20
N SER A 25 12.22 5.76 -36.97
CA SER A 25 12.29 4.41 -36.39
C SER A 25 10.91 3.76 -36.33
N TRP A 26 9.88 4.50 -35.88
CA TRP A 26 8.51 3.99 -35.86
C TRP A 26 7.97 3.69 -37.27
N LYS A 27 8.30 4.54 -38.25
CA LYS A 27 7.98 4.28 -39.66
C LYS A 27 8.59 2.97 -40.15
N ARG A 28 9.86 2.72 -39.81
CA ARG A 28 10.59 1.48 -40.17
C ARG A 28 9.98 0.25 -39.49
N CYS A 29 9.42 0.43 -38.29
CA CYS A 29 8.65 -0.60 -37.60
C CYS A 29 7.22 -0.77 -38.13
N GLY A 30 6.85 -0.14 -39.25
CA GLY A 30 5.55 -0.29 -39.89
C GLY A 30 4.41 0.52 -39.26
N VAL A 31 4.71 1.46 -38.37
CA VAL A 31 3.70 2.32 -37.73
C VAL A 31 3.30 3.45 -38.68
N ASN A 32 2.01 3.62 -38.94
CA ASN A 32 1.51 4.76 -39.69
C ASN A 32 1.52 6.02 -38.82
N ILE A 33 2.58 6.82 -38.97
CA ILE A 33 2.82 8.04 -38.19
C ILE A 33 1.68 9.08 -38.34
N ASN A 34 0.95 9.06 -39.47
CA ASN A 34 -0.16 9.98 -39.69
C ASN A 34 -1.45 9.56 -38.95
N SER A 35 -1.48 8.36 -38.38
CA SER A 35 -2.59 7.86 -37.57
C SER A 35 -2.29 8.05 -36.09
N ASP A 36 -2.96 9.01 -35.44
CA ASP A 36 -2.82 9.24 -33.99
C ASP A 36 -3.11 7.98 -33.18
N LYS A 37 -4.03 7.13 -33.64
CA LYS A 37 -4.40 5.87 -32.98
C LYS A 37 -3.24 4.87 -32.97
N GLU A 38 -2.57 4.69 -34.11
CA GLU A 38 -1.42 3.77 -34.20
C GLU A 38 -0.21 4.30 -33.45
N VAL A 39 0.03 5.62 -33.49
CA VAL A 39 1.09 6.26 -32.72
C VAL A 39 0.87 6.06 -31.21
N LYS A 40 -0.35 6.31 -30.70
CA LYS A 40 -0.70 6.07 -29.29
C LYS A 40 -0.55 4.60 -28.90
N LEU A 41 -0.97 3.67 -29.77
CA LEU A 41 -0.80 2.23 -29.54
C LEU A 41 0.67 1.83 -29.47
N ARG A 42 1.52 2.40 -30.34
CA ARG A 42 2.97 2.17 -30.31
C ARG A 42 3.58 2.68 -29.02
N ILE A 43 3.25 3.92 -28.62
CA ILE A 43 3.75 4.54 -27.39
C ILE A 43 3.34 3.71 -26.16
N GLY A 44 2.08 3.25 -26.08
CA GLY A 44 1.61 2.41 -24.98
C GLY A 44 2.30 1.04 -24.87
N ARG A 45 2.94 0.56 -25.95
CA ARG A 45 3.71 -0.69 -25.97
C ARG A 45 5.22 -0.49 -25.74
N MET A 46 5.69 0.76 -25.64
CA MET A 46 7.10 1.04 -25.45
C MET A 46 7.49 0.88 -23.97
N ARG A 47 8.60 0.17 -23.72
CA ARG A 47 9.17 0.00 -22.37
C ARG A 47 9.70 1.31 -21.78
N ASN A 48 10.26 2.17 -22.64
CA ASN A 48 10.76 3.51 -22.28
C ASN A 48 10.03 4.56 -23.11
N ILE A 49 9.23 5.39 -22.45
CA ILE A 49 8.47 6.47 -23.09
C ILE A 49 9.41 7.67 -23.33
N PRO A 50 9.42 8.28 -24.52
CA PRO A 50 10.19 9.50 -24.76
C PRO A 50 9.80 10.61 -23.77
N PRO A 51 10.76 11.24 -23.07
CA PRO A 51 10.47 12.23 -22.02
C PRO A 51 9.85 13.53 -22.55
N THR A 52 9.97 13.80 -23.86
CA THR A 52 9.50 15.02 -24.52
C THR A 52 8.07 14.92 -25.07
N LEU A 53 7.38 13.79 -24.84
CA LEU A 53 6.09 13.50 -25.42
C LEU A 53 5.02 14.48 -24.92
N LYS A 54 4.17 14.98 -25.84
CA LYS A 54 3.09 15.89 -25.43
C LYS A 54 2.00 15.18 -24.63
N PRO A 55 1.30 15.89 -23.72
CA PRO A 55 0.26 15.31 -22.85
C PRO A 55 -0.86 14.58 -23.60
N GLU A 56 -1.18 15.02 -24.82
CA GLU A 56 -2.24 14.41 -25.65
C GLU A 56 -1.90 13.00 -26.18
N PHE A 57 -0.61 12.69 -26.28
CA PHE A 57 -0.08 11.41 -26.75
C PHE A 57 0.47 10.56 -25.62
N MET A 58 0.55 11.09 -24.40
CA MET A 58 0.83 10.28 -23.22
C MET A 58 -0.25 9.21 -23.07
N PRO A 59 0.14 7.95 -22.81
CA PRO A 59 -0.84 6.95 -22.45
C PRO A 59 -1.55 7.46 -21.21
N LYS A 60 -2.88 7.61 -21.29
CA LYS A 60 -3.69 7.78 -20.09
C LYS A 60 -3.40 6.53 -19.27
N LEU A 61 -2.55 6.66 -18.25
CA LEU A 61 -2.43 5.64 -17.23
C LEU A 61 -3.87 5.38 -16.81
N ALA A 62 -4.38 4.18 -17.06
CA ALA A 62 -5.58 3.74 -16.38
C ALA A 62 -5.30 4.08 -14.92
N ALA A 63 -6.15 4.93 -14.32
CA ALA A 63 -6.11 5.20 -12.89
C ALA A 63 -5.86 3.84 -12.25
N LYS A 64 -4.73 3.72 -11.54
CA LYS A 64 -4.26 2.46 -10.97
C LYS A 64 -5.50 1.76 -10.45
N ILE A 65 -5.91 0.68 -11.11
CA ILE A 65 -6.87 -0.23 -10.53
C ILE A 65 -6.04 -0.80 -9.40
N GLU A 66 -6.23 -0.23 -8.21
CA GLU A 66 -5.72 -0.78 -6.97
C GLU A 66 -6.35 -2.16 -6.87
N ALA A 67 -5.66 -3.16 -7.43
CA ALA A 67 -5.89 -4.53 -7.08
C ALA A 67 -5.77 -4.61 -5.54
N PRO A 68 -6.64 -5.37 -4.87
CA PRO A 68 -6.61 -5.49 -3.43
C PRO A 68 -5.25 -6.06 -3.02
N GLY A 69 -4.42 -5.19 -2.42
CA GLY A 69 -3.27 -5.47 -1.57
C GLY A 69 -2.40 -6.66 -1.95
N GLU A 70 -1.59 -6.53 -3.01
CA GLU A 70 -0.22 -7.06 -2.90
C GLU A 70 0.62 -5.93 -2.31
N ASP A 71 0.73 -5.95 -1.00
CA ASP A 71 1.67 -5.10 -0.30
C ASP A 71 3.06 -5.36 -0.92
N PRO A 72 3.74 -4.36 -1.51
CA PRO A 72 5.11 -4.53 -2.02
C PRO A 72 6.10 -4.92 -0.90
N THR A 73 5.63 -4.99 0.36
CA THR A 73 6.32 -5.58 1.51
C THR A 73 5.83 -6.95 1.98
N GLN A 74 5.05 -7.68 1.20
CA GLN A 74 4.92 -9.13 1.41
C GLN A 74 6.07 -9.85 0.72
N ILE A 75 7.06 -10.27 1.52
CA ILE A 75 8.03 -11.26 1.07
C ILE A 75 7.26 -12.57 0.94
N ASP A 76 7.11 -13.06 -0.29
CA ASP A 76 6.65 -14.42 -0.53
C ASP A 76 7.78 -15.39 -0.15
N ILE A 77 7.79 -15.76 1.13
CA ILE A 77 8.76 -16.69 1.71
C ILE A 77 8.71 -18.03 0.96
N GLU A 78 7.54 -18.46 0.48
CA GLU A 78 7.40 -19.68 -0.30
C GLU A 78 8.06 -19.55 -1.67
N ALA A 79 7.96 -18.39 -2.33
CA ALA A 79 8.70 -18.12 -3.57
C ALA A 79 10.21 -18.14 -3.35
N ILE A 80 10.71 -17.56 -2.26
CA ILE A 80 12.14 -17.60 -1.91
C ILE A 80 12.59 -19.04 -1.61
N ILE A 81 11.81 -19.81 -0.85
CA ILE A 81 12.10 -21.22 -0.56
C ILE A 81 12.12 -22.03 -1.86
N ARG A 82 11.18 -21.81 -2.78
CA ARG A 82 11.18 -22.47 -4.09
C ARG A 82 12.39 -22.09 -4.93
N GLN A 83 12.81 -20.82 -4.91
CA GLN A 83 14.03 -20.38 -5.59
C GLN A 83 15.26 -21.08 -5.01
N LEU A 84 15.40 -21.13 -3.67
CA LEU A 84 16.49 -21.83 -2.99
C LEU A 84 16.50 -23.34 -3.27
N SER A 85 15.32 -23.96 -3.35
CA SER A 85 15.16 -25.41 -3.60
C SER A 85 15.51 -25.80 -5.04
N ASN A 86 15.38 -24.87 -5.99
CA ASN A 86 15.67 -25.09 -7.40
C ASN A 86 17.10 -24.72 -7.81
N VAL A 87 17.89 -24.18 -6.88
CA VAL A 87 19.27 -23.80 -7.15
C VAL A 87 20.14 -25.05 -7.18
N THR A 88 20.74 -25.32 -8.34
CA THR A 88 21.65 -26.45 -8.57
C THR A 88 23.13 -26.05 -8.55
N ASP A 89 23.43 -24.74 -8.60
CA ASP A 89 24.77 -24.19 -8.67
C ASP A 89 25.11 -23.30 -7.47
N LYS A 90 26.34 -23.44 -6.96
CA LYS A 90 26.87 -22.71 -5.80
C LYS A 90 26.84 -21.20 -6.02
N HIS A 91 27.08 -20.73 -7.24
CA HIS A 91 27.08 -19.29 -7.52
C HIS A 91 25.67 -18.69 -7.44
N GLN A 92 24.66 -19.42 -7.92
CA GLN A 92 23.26 -19.00 -7.80
C GLN A 92 22.80 -19.01 -6.34
N ALA A 93 23.25 -19.98 -5.54
CA ALA A 93 22.95 -20.03 -4.11
C ALA A 93 23.49 -18.81 -3.37
N GLN A 94 24.71 -18.38 -3.73
CA GLN A 94 25.30 -17.15 -3.18
C GLN A 94 24.52 -15.91 -3.58
N THR A 95 24.06 -15.81 -4.84
CA THR A 95 23.25 -14.67 -5.30
C THR A 95 21.92 -14.58 -4.55
N VAL A 96 21.21 -15.71 -4.39
CA VAL A 96 19.95 -15.76 -3.63
C VAL A 96 20.17 -15.41 -2.17
N LYS A 97 21.26 -15.90 -1.55
CA LYS A 97 21.62 -15.53 -0.18
C LYS A 97 21.85 -14.02 -0.02
N ILE A 98 22.62 -13.40 -0.91
CA ILE A 98 22.89 -11.95 -0.88
C ILE A 98 21.59 -11.15 -1.03
N GLN A 99 20.67 -11.61 -1.88
CA GLN A 99 19.35 -10.98 -2.03
C GLN A 99 18.52 -11.06 -0.75
N ILE A 100 18.50 -12.23 -0.09
CA ILE A 100 17.82 -12.42 1.20
C ILE A 100 18.43 -11.51 2.27
N ASP A 101 19.77 -11.50 2.39
CA ASP A 101 20.48 -10.66 3.37
C ASP A 101 20.21 -9.16 3.12
N GLY A 102 20.16 -8.74 1.85
CA GLY A 102 19.81 -7.37 1.46
C GLY A 102 18.37 -7.00 1.81
N LEU A 103 17.40 -7.88 1.56
CA LEU A 103 16.00 -7.69 1.95
C LEU A 103 15.87 -7.59 3.47
N LEU A 104 16.49 -8.50 4.21
CA LEU A 104 16.41 -8.56 5.67
C LEU A 104 17.01 -7.29 6.32
N ASN A 105 18.12 -6.78 5.78
CA ASN A 105 18.69 -5.51 6.22
C ASN A 105 17.78 -4.31 5.87
N ALA A 106 17.14 -4.31 4.70
CA ALA A 106 16.18 -3.27 4.34
C ALA A 106 14.96 -3.26 5.28
N TYR A 107 14.51 -4.42 5.76
CA TYR A 107 13.46 -4.50 6.78
C TYR A 107 13.90 -3.97 8.13
N LYS A 108 15.07 -4.39 8.63
CA LYS A 108 15.61 -3.85 9.88
C LYS A 108 15.73 -2.33 9.85
N LEU A 109 16.12 -1.77 8.70
CA LEU A 109 16.15 -0.32 8.47
C LEU A 109 14.76 0.33 8.48
N ARG A 110 13.74 -0.35 7.94
CA ARG A 110 12.36 0.16 7.95
C ARG A 110 11.67 0.02 9.31
N GLU A 111 11.98 -1.04 10.05
CA GLU A 111 11.59 -1.24 11.44
C GLU A 111 12.24 -0.15 12.32
N ALA A 112 13.54 0.09 12.17
CA ALA A 112 14.24 1.17 12.84
C ALA A 112 13.74 2.58 12.45
N ALA A 113 13.12 2.72 11.26
CA ALA A 113 12.47 3.94 10.82
C ALA A 113 11.00 4.08 11.30
N GLY A 114 10.55 3.22 12.22
CA GLY A 114 9.23 3.28 12.85
C GLY A 114 8.05 2.88 11.95
N LYS A 115 8.31 2.33 10.75
CA LYS A 115 7.23 1.95 9.81
C LYS A 115 6.63 0.58 10.10
N TYR A 116 7.32 -0.25 10.87
CA TYR A 116 6.90 -1.60 11.22
C TYR A 116 7.15 -1.84 12.70
N VAL A 117 6.20 -2.47 13.36
CA VAL A 117 6.30 -2.90 14.76
C VAL A 117 6.33 -4.42 14.80
N ALA A 118 7.17 -4.99 15.67
CA ALA A 118 7.24 -6.42 15.85
C ALA A 118 5.89 -7.00 16.32
N LYS A 119 5.43 -8.09 15.70
CA LYS A 119 4.17 -8.75 16.05
C LYS A 119 4.05 -9.08 17.54
N ALA A 120 5.15 -9.49 18.17
CA ALA A 120 5.18 -9.79 19.60
C ALA A 120 4.80 -8.58 20.47
N MET A 121 5.18 -7.36 20.08
CA MET A 121 4.80 -6.14 20.79
C MET A 121 3.30 -5.86 20.64
N VAL A 122 2.73 -6.12 19.46
CA VAL A 122 1.28 -5.98 19.23
C VAL A 122 0.51 -7.00 20.07
N ASP A 123 0.95 -8.27 20.08
CA ASP A 123 0.34 -9.33 20.88
C ASP A 123 0.38 -8.98 22.38
N GLU A 124 1.50 -8.45 22.87
CA GLU A 124 1.64 -8.02 24.27
C GLU A 124 0.74 -6.83 24.60
N ALA A 125 0.62 -5.84 23.71
CA ALA A 125 -0.29 -4.71 23.88
C ALA A 125 -1.76 -5.18 23.96
N LEU A 126 -2.16 -6.12 23.10
CA LEU A 126 -3.51 -6.71 23.14
C LEU A 126 -3.78 -7.44 24.45
N ILE A 127 -2.81 -8.18 24.99
CA ILE A 127 -2.94 -8.85 26.29
C ILE A 127 -3.13 -7.83 27.42
N ARG A 128 -2.38 -6.72 27.41
CA ARG A 128 -2.53 -5.65 28.41
C ARG A 128 -3.90 -4.98 28.32
N ILE A 129 -4.38 -4.71 27.12
CA ILE A 129 -5.74 -4.17 26.89
C ILE A 129 -6.78 -5.15 27.44
N ALA A 130 -6.69 -6.44 27.10
CA ALA A 130 -7.63 -7.45 27.57
C ALA A 130 -7.64 -7.58 29.11
N ALA A 131 -6.47 -7.48 29.74
CA ALA A 131 -6.35 -7.47 31.20
C ALA A 131 -7.03 -6.24 31.84
N ALA A 132 -6.83 -5.05 31.25
CA ALA A 132 -7.46 -3.81 31.70
C ALA A 132 -8.99 -3.86 31.58
N VAL A 133 -9.51 -4.35 30.45
CA VAL A 133 -10.96 -4.55 30.25
C VAL A 133 -11.53 -5.52 31.27
N LYS A 134 -10.87 -6.66 31.49
CA LYS A 134 -11.31 -7.63 32.48
C LYS A 134 -11.38 -7.03 33.89
N ALA A 135 -10.37 -6.24 34.28
CA ALA A 135 -10.37 -5.55 35.57
C ALA A 135 -11.53 -4.54 35.68
N ALA A 136 -11.82 -3.80 34.61
CA ALA A 136 -12.93 -2.86 34.56
C ALA A 136 -14.30 -3.55 34.69
N ILE A 137 -14.48 -4.70 34.03
CA ILE A 137 -15.70 -5.51 34.16
C ILE A 137 -15.88 -6.04 35.58
N LEU A 138 -14.82 -6.55 36.21
CA LEU A 138 -14.88 -7.04 37.59
C LEU A 138 -15.20 -5.92 38.58
N ARG A 139 -14.69 -4.71 38.33
CA ARG A 139 -15.06 -3.53 39.12
C ARG A 139 -16.52 -3.15 38.94
N MET A 140 -17.03 -3.21 37.71
CA MET A 140 -18.45 -2.99 37.42
C MET A 140 -19.34 -4.02 38.13
N GLU A 141 -18.94 -5.29 38.17
CA GLU A 141 -19.66 -6.34 38.93
C GLU A 141 -19.75 -6.01 40.42
N ALA A 142 -18.70 -5.45 41.01
CA ALA A 142 -18.69 -5.05 42.42
C ALA A 142 -19.52 -3.77 42.67
N ASP A 143 -19.49 -2.82 41.74
CA ASP A 143 -20.10 -1.49 41.90
C ASP A 143 -21.59 -1.46 41.52
N LEU A 144 -22.06 -2.35 40.63
CA LEU A 144 -23.45 -2.38 40.16
C LEU A 144 -24.47 -2.74 41.25
N PRO A 145 -24.31 -3.80 42.05
CA PRO A 145 -25.32 -4.22 43.03
C PRO A 145 -25.79 -3.10 43.98
N PRO A 146 -24.90 -2.33 44.64
CA PRO A 146 -25.34 -1.23 45.51
C PRO A 146 -25.94 -0.04 44.75
N GLN A 147 -25.59 0.17 43.48
CA GLN A 147 -26.13 1.26 42.66
C GLN A 147 -27.50 0.95 42.08
N LEU A 148 -27.85 -0.33 41.98
CA LEU A 148 -29.13 -0.79 41.45
C LEU A 148 -30.17 -1.03 42.56
N GLU A 149 -29.74 -1.07 43.82
CA GLU A 149 -30.64 -1.28 44.96
C GLU A 149 -31.68 -0.15 45.06
N GLY A 150 -32.97 -0.51 45.05
CA GLY A 150 -34.08 0.46 45.13
C GLY A 150 -34.44 1.19 43.83
N CYS A 151 -33.75 0.93 42.72
CA CYS A 151 -34.07 1.52 41.42
C CYS A 151 -35.24 0.79 40.72
N ASP A 152 -36.01 1.51 39.90
CA ASP A 152 -36.97 0.91 38.98
C ASP A 152 -36.23 0.29 37.76
N PRO A 153 -36.81 -0.73 37.09
CA PRO A 153 -36.14 -1.39 35.97
C PRO A 153 -35.64 -0.45 34.85
N PRO A 154 -36.34 0.64 34.48
CA PRO A 154 -35.83 1.64 33.53
C PRO A 154 -34.59 2.40 34.02
N ALA A 155 -34.51 2.75 35.32
CA ALA A 155 -33.32 3.42 35.86
C ALA A 155 -32.13 2.46 35.95
N MET A 156 -32.37 1.20 36.32
CA MET A 156 -31.32 0.17 36.34
C MET A 156 -30.66 0.02 34.97
N GLN A 157 -31.45 -0.02 33.88
CA GLN A 157 -30.92 -0.10 32.52
C GLN A 157 -30.07 1.12 32.13
N ARG A 158 -30.43 2.33 32.59
CA ARG A 158 -29.64 3.54 32.34
C ARG A 158 -28.28 3.49 33.05
N ILE A 159 -28.26 3.05 34.31
CA ILE A 159 -27.03 2.94 35.11
C ILE A 159 -26.09 1.90 34.49
N ILE A 160 -26.62 0.72 34.14
CA ILE A 160 -25.83 -0.34 33.49
C ILE A 160 -25.26 0.16 32.16
N ARG A 161 -26.07 0.83 31.32
CA ARG A 161 -25.58 1.37 30.05
C ARG A 161 -24.47 2.40 30.24
N GLY A 162 -24.63 3.33 31.19
CA GLY A 162 -23.59 4.32 31.50
C GLY A 162 -22.26 3.69 31.93
N LYS A 163 -22.30 2.59 32.69
CA LYS A 163 -21.09 1.84 33.07
C LYS A 163 -20.45 1.08 31.92
N VAL A 164 -21.25 0.52 31.01
CA VAL A 164 -20.73 -0.10 29.79
C VAL A 164 -20.05 0.94 28.89
N ASP A 165 -20.66 2.11 28.73
CA ASP A 165 -20.10 3.22 27.95
C ASP A 165 -18.80 3.74 28.57
N GLU A 166 -18.68 3.80 29.91
CA GLU A 166 -17.44 4.14 30.62
C GLU A 166 -16.30 3.14 30.32
N ILE A 167 -16.60 1.83 30.32
CA ILE A 167 -15.62 0.79 29.98
C ILE A 167 -15.17 0.89 28.52
N MET A 168 -16.12 1.14 27.60
CA MET A 168 -15.81 1.33 26.19
C MET A 168 -15.03 2.62 25.93
N GLY A 169 -15.28 3.68 26.71
CA GLY A 169 -14.50 4.92 26.69
C GLY A 169 -13.05 4.70 27.11
N MET A 170 -12.82 3.96 28.20
CA MET A 170 -11.47 3.59 28.63
C MET A 170 -10.71 2.77 27.58
N LEU A 171 -11.40 1.90 26.84
CA LEU A 171 -10.83 1.16 25.72
C LEU A 171 -10.39 2.10 24.59
N SER A 172 -11.20 3.10 24.26
CA SER A 172 -10.87 4.06 23.23
C SER A 172 -9.68 4.95 23.62
N GLU A 173 -9.60 5.41 24.86
CA GLU A 173 -8.49 6.24 25.36
C GLU A 173 -7.19 5.45 25.54
N SER A 174 -7.28 4.21 26.03
CA SER A 174 -6.11 3.33 26.16
C SER A 174 -5.55 2.95 24.79
N THR A 175 -6.41 2.79 23.78
CA THR A 175 -5.96 2.61 22.39
C THR A 175 -5.24 3.87 21.89
N ALA A 176 -5.78 5.08 22.14
CA ALA A 176 -5.16 6.33 21.70
C ALA A 176 -3.76 6.57 22.31
N LYS A 177 -3.56 6.27 23.60
CA LYS A 177 -2.27 6.41 24.29
C LYS A 177 -1.16 5.49 23.74
N ILE A 178 -1.52 4.36 23.12
CA ILE A 178 -0.55 3.47 22.48
C ILE A 178 0.04 4.13 21.21
N TRP A 179 -0.70 5.02 20.55
CA TRP A 179 -0.26 5.66 19.31
C TRP A 179 0.43 7.02 19.51
N GLU A 180 0.24 7.67 20.67
CA GLU A 180 0.88 8.96 20.97
C GLU A 180 2.31 8.83 21.50
N ASN A 181 2.65 7.73 22.18
CA ASN A 181 3.99 7.56 22.76
C ASN A 181 5.10 7.25 21.74
N ASP A 182 4.76 6.90 20.49
CA ASP A 182 5.74 6.62 19.42
C ASP A 182 6.02 7.85 18.52
N ALA A 183 5.38 9.01 18.78
CA ALA A 183 5.57 10.24 18.01
C ALA A 183 6.65 11.17 18.59
N THR A 184 7.23 10.82 19.73
CA THR A 184 8.29 11.59 20.41
C THR A 184 9.43 10.67 20.82
N ASP A 185 10.25 10.27 19.84
CA ASP A 185 11.69 10.00 19.97
C ASP A 185 12.36 10.03 18.59
#